data_AF-A0A7S2BX87-F1
#
_entry.id   AF-A0A7S2BX87-F1
#
_cell.length_a   1.000
_cell.length_b   1.000
_cell.length_c   1.000
_cell.angle_alpha   90.00
_cell.angle_beta   90.00
_cell.angle_gamma   90.00
#
_symmetry.space_group_name_H-M   'P 1'
#
loop_
_entity.id
_entity.type
_entity.pdbx_description
1 polymer ?
#
loop_
_entity_poly.entity_id
_entity_poly.type
_entity_poly.pdbx_seq_one_letter_code
_entity_poly.pdbx_strand_id
1 'polypeptide(L)'
;LDFAKVFTGLTKQAKRGNIEETNADNYLDPMKMQASWHDTSPKANLDMGYLGDGYPLCNDLPQGSFLHAGAKFSFIGSSSNEMNILELSQGSPLFAKLCNASAAPCSFPVTVELEASLQCQGDECTVAHKVEIVKVADGYYEYAPPPCVYPHFWDTGRYTRKYRRNTLGTWQSSRHTKCMEQTATKAAGVACCKGCTNNP
;
A
#
# COMPACT_ATOMS: atom_id res chain seq x y z
N LEU A 1 -14.24 10.57 22.07
CA LEU A 1 -14.58 9.15 22.34
C LEU A 1 -15.05 8.57 21.01
N ASP A 2 -14.10 8.23 20.14
CA ASP A 2 -14.40 7.64 18.83
C ASP A 2 -14.49 6.13 18.99
N PHE A 3 -15.71 5.63 19.16
CA PHE A 3 -15.99 4.21 19.17
C PHE A 3 -16.41 3.79 17.77
N ALA A 4 -15.47 3.24 17.00
CA ALA A 4 -15.81 2.60 15.73
C ALA A 4 -16.55 1.28 16.04
N LYS A 5 -17.81 1.16 15.62
CA LYS A 5 -18.51 -0.12 15.63
C LYS A 5 -17.78 -1.04 14.65
N VAL A 6 -17.07 -2.04 15.18
CA VAL A 6 -16.42 -3.10 14.38
C VAL A 6 -17.45 -3.75 13.45
N PHE A 7 -18.68 -3.89 13.92
CA PHE A 7 -19.80 -4.39 13.16
C PHE A 7 -20.54 -3.25 12.45
N THR A 8 -20.33 -3.17 11.13
CA THR A 8 -21.09 -2.32 10.20
C THR A 8 -21.94 -3.20 9.28
N GLY A 9 -22.89 -2.63 8.56
CA GLY A 9 -23.77 -3.38 7.65
C GLY A 9 -24.86 -4.19 8.35
N LEU A 10 -25.25 -3.83 9.57
CA LEU A 10 -26.41 -4.42 10.24
C LEU A 10 -27.70 -3.86 9.65
N THR A 11 -28.64 -4.76 9.31
CA THR A 11 -29.98 -4.41 8.85
C THR A 11 -31.04 -5.18 9.62
N LYS A 12 -32.25 -4.63 9.70
CA LYS A 12 -33.38 -5.31 10.36
C LYS A 12 -33.74 -6.57 9.56
N GLN A 13 -34.25 -7.57 10.26
CA GLN A 13 -34.77 -8.79 9.64
C GLN A 13 -36.30 -8.83 9.69
N ALA A 14 -36.91 -9.74 8.93
CA ALA A 14 -38.35 -9.93 8.94
C ALA A 14 -38.83 -10.29 10.34
N LYS A 15 -40.03 -9.83 10.70
CA LYS A 15 -40.65 -10.06 12.00
C LYS A 15 -41.04 -11.54 12.14
N ARG A 16 -40.78 -12.14 13.30
CA ARG A 16 -41.35 -13.45 13.65
C ARG A 16 -42.84 -13.33 13.99
N GLY A 17 -43.60 -14.41 13.80
CA GLY A 17 -44.98 -14.50 14.27
C GLY A 17 -45.08 -14.38 15.80
N ASN A 18 -46.31 -14.24 16.32
CA ASN A 18 -46.60 -14.19 17.77
C ASN A 18 -45.97 -13.01 18.52
N ILE A 19 -45.85 -11.84 17.87
CA ILE A 19 -45.47 -10.59 18.51
C ILE A 19 -46.63 -9.60 18.41
N GLU A 20 -47.12 -9.16 19.56
CA GLU A 20 -48.17 -8.16 19.75
C GLU A 20 -47.66 -6.72 19.50
N GLU A 21 -47.15 -6.49 18.30
CA GLU A 21 -46.64 -5.19 17.85
C GLU A 21 -47.31 -4.82 16.54
N THR A 22 -48.01 -3.69 16.51
CA THR A 22 -48.76 -3.21 15.34
C THR A 22 -47.86 -2.59 14.28
N ASN A 23 -46.63 -2.23 14.64
CA ASN A 23 -45.64 -1.68 13.72
C ASN A 23 -45.05 -2.76 12.81
N ALA A 24 -44.81 -2.39 11.55
CA ALA A 24 -44.24 -3.28 10.54
C ALA A 24 -42.74 -3.57 10.75
N ASP A 25 -42.06 -2.75 11.56
CA ASP A 25 -40.62 -2.87 11.81
C ASP A 25 -40.29 -3.87 12.92
N ASN A 26 -39.24 -4.66 12.72
CA ASN A 26 -38.73 -5.59 13.72
C ASN A 26 -37.65 -4.94 14.60
N TYR A 27 -38.01 -4.60 15.84
CA TYR A 27 -37.10 -4.07 16.86
C TYR A 27 -36.76 -5.07 17.98
N LEU A 28 -37.42 -6.24 18.00
CA LEU A 28 -37.23 -7.23 19.06
C LEU A 28 -36.16 -8.25 18.71
N ASP A 29 -36.10 -8.67 17.45
CA ASP A 29 -35.14 -9.68 17.03
C ASP A 29 -33.76 -9.05 16.74
N PRO A 30 -32.67 -9.81 16.87
CA PRO A 30 -31.34 -9.36 16.50
C PRO A 30 -31.28 -8.86 15.05
N MET A 31 -30.43 -7.88 14.76
CA MET A 31 -30.20 -7.44 13.38
C MET A 31 -29.37 -8.47 12.62
N LYS A 32 -29.60 -8.62 11.32
CA LYS A 32 -28.79 -9.47 10.43
C LYS A 32 -27.65 -8.66 9.82
N MET A 33 -26.51 -9.30 9.61
CA MET A 33 -25.39 -8.69 8.89
C MET A 33 -25.57 -8.85 7.39
N GLN A 34 -25.43 -7.76 6.63
CA GLN A 34 -25.39 -7.77 5.17
C GLN A 34 -23.95 -7.56 4.72
N ALA A 35 -23.31 -8.65 4.24
CA ALA A 35 -21.88 -8.66 3.92
C ALA A 35 -21.47 -7.56 2.93
N SER A 36 -22.30 -7.26 1.93
CA SER A 36 -22.02 -6.20 0.95
C SER A 36 -22.12 -4.77 1.51
N TRP A 37 -22.66 -4.60 2.71
CA TRP A 37 -22.74 -3.31 3.42
C TRP A 37 -21.73 -3.22 4.56
N HIS A 38 -20.84 -4.20 4.65
CA HIS A 38 -19.74 -4.15 5.59
C HIS A 38 -18.77 -3.05 5.15
N ASP A 39 -18.47 -2.14 6.07
CA ASP A 39 -17.45 -1.14 5.88
C ASP A 39 -16.08 -1.82 5.91
N THR A 40 -15.47 -1.93 4.74
CA THR A 40 -14.14 -2.52 4.49
C THR A 40 -13.00 -1.67 5.02
N SER A 41 -13.26 -0.45 5.49
CA SER A 41 -12.22 0.46 5.97
C SER A 41 -11.65 -0.02 7.31
N PRO A 42 -10.33 0.12 7.55
CA PRO A 42 -9.71 -0.18 8.85
C PRO A 42 -10.43 0.55 10.00
N LYS A 43 -10.67 -0.15 11.11
CA LYS A 43 -11.39 0.40 12.27
C LYS A 43 -10.39 0.84 13.33
N ALA A 44 -10.51 2.04 13.90
CA ALA A 44 -9.59 2.45 14.96
C ALA A 44 -9.71 1.52 16.20
N ASN A 45 -8.57 1.14 16.79
CA ASN A 45 -8.47 0.44 18.07
C ASN A 45 -8.48 1.44 19.25
N LEU A 46 -8.73 0.94 20.46
CA LEU A 46 -8.71 1.69 21.73
C LEU A 46 -7.36 2.36 22.01
N ASP A 47 -6.26 1.74 21.57
CA ASP A 47 -4.89 2.21 21.82
C ASP A 47 -4.33 3.07 20.68
N MET A 48 -5.18 3.83 19.98
CA MET A 48 -4.78 4.71 18.86
C MET A 48 -4.12 3.98 17.67
N GLY A 49 -4.50 2.72 17.44
CA GLY A 49 -4.12 1.92 16.26
C GLY A 49 -5.30 1.59 15.35
N TYR A 50 -5.16 0.61 14.46
CA TYR A 50 -6.27 0.06 13.66
C TYR A 50 -6.45 -1.44 13.95
N LEU A 51 -7.71 -1.91 13.97
CA LEU A 51 -8.13 -3.30 14.04
C LEU A 51 -8.06 -3.89 12.63
N GLY A 52 -7.11 -4.79 12.44
CA GLY A 52 -6.83 -5.42 11.16
C GLY A 52 -5.33 -5.45 10.93
N ASP A 53 -4.86 -6.67 10.68
CA ASP A 53 -3.59 -7.16 10.13
C ASP A 53 -2.24 -6.87 10.81
N GLY A 54 -2.08 -5.83 11.65
CA GLY A 54 -0.85 -5.65 12.46
C GLY A 54 0.46 -5.59 11.65
N TYR A 55 0.35 -5.40 10.33
CA TYR A 55 1.47 -5.27 9.40
C TYR A 55 1.90 -3.80 9.30
N PRO A 56 3.17 -3.52 9.01
CA PRO A 56 3.65 -2.16 8.84
C PRO A 56 3.06 -1.51 7.58
N LEU A 57 3.09 -0.18 7.50
CA LEU A 57 2.74 0.51 6.27
C LEU A 57 3.77 0.20 5.19
N CYS A 58 3.34 0.05 3.94
CA CYS A 58 4.26 -0.21 2.82
C CYS A 58 5.25 0.94 2.59
N ASN A 59 4.88 2.17 2.98
CA ASN A 59 5.79 3.32 2.95
C ASN A 59 6.82 3.30 4.10
N ASP A 60 6.54 2.57 5.17
CA ASP A 60 7.42 2.42 6.34
C ASP A 60 8.37 1.23 6.20
N LEU A 61 8.30 0.48 5.08
CA LEU A 61 9.27 -0.55 4.80
C LEU A 61 10.67 0.08 4.68
N PRO A 62 11.67 -0.49 5.36
CA PRO A 62 13.02 0.06 5.32
C PRO A 62 13.51 0.11 3.86
N GLN A 63 14.22 1.19 3.53
CA GLN A 63 14.91 1.29 2.26
C GLN A 63 15.84 0.08 2.09
N GLY A 64 15.81 -0.56 0.92
CA GLY A 64 16.57 -1.77 0.68
C GLY A 64 15.97 -3.03 1.33
N SER A 65 14.65 -3.09 1.59
CA SER A 65 13.97 -4.25 2.18
C SER A 65 14.35 -5.60 1.51
N PHE A 66 14.65 -5.59 0.21
CA PHE A 66 15.10 -6.75 -0.56
C PHE A 66 16.48 -7.33 -0.14
N LEU A 67 17.28 -6.57 0.61
CA LEU A 67 18.56 -7.02 1.15
C LEU A 67 18.45 -7.54 2.59
N HIS A 68 17.31 -7.40 3.25
CA HIS A 68 17.15 -7.84 4.63
C HIS A 68 16.99 -9.37 4.74
N ALA A 69 17.33 -9.90 5.91
CA ALA A 69 17.04 -11.29 6.25
C ALA A 69 15.54 -11.59 6.06
N GLY A 70 15.24 -12.74 5.48
CA GLY A 70 13.89 -13.19 5.13
C GLY A 70 13.37 -12.69 3.78
N ALA A 71 14.14 -11.89 3.04
CA ALA A 71 13.79 -11.51 1.67
C ALA A 71 13.77 -12.75 0.75
N LYS A 72 12.71 -12.87 -0.04
CA LYS A 72 12.45 -14.02 -0.91
C LYS A 72 12.49 -13.63 -2.38
N PHE A 73 13.12 -14.47 -3.18
CA PHE A 73 13.28 -14.29 -4.60
C PHE A 73 12.81 -15.54 -5.36
N SER A 74 12.04 -15.35 -6.41
CA SER A 74 11.59 -16.43 -7.30
C SER A 74 12.11 -16.23 -8.72
N PHE A 75 12.72 -17.26 -9.30
CA PHE A 75 13.26 -17.20 -10.65
C PHE A 75 12.12 -17.20 -11.67
N ILE A 76 12.09 -16.19 -12.55
CA ILE A 76 11.07 -16.05 -13.59
C ILE A 76 11.57 -16.64 -14.92
N GLY A 77 12.86 -16.48 -15.23
CA GLY A 77 13.43 -16.94 -16.50
C GLY A 77 14.55 -16.05 -17.02
N SER A 78 14.85 -16.16 -18.32
CA SER A 78 15.91 -15.40 -19.01
C SER A 78 15.41 -14.19 -19.81
N SER A 79 14.13 -13.84 -19.69
CA SER A 79 13.56 -12.62 -20.26
C SER A 79 12.46 -12.07 -19.35
N SER A 80 12.39 -10.75 -19.24
CA SER A 80 11.31 -10.04 -18.55
C SER A 80 10.83 -8.87 -19.41
N ASN A 81 9.51 -8.65 -19.47
CA ASN A 81 8.91 -7.51 -20.19
C ASN A 81 8.72 -6.27 -19.30
N GLU A 82 9.24 -6.29 -18.07
CA GLU A 82 9.03 -5.22 -17.10
C GLU A 82 10.01 -4.06 -17.28
N MET A 83 9.59 -2.87 -16.86
CA MET A 83 10.38 -1.64 -17.03
C MET A 83 11.24 -1.25 -15.83
N ASN A 84 11.01 -1.85 -14.65
CA ASN A 84 11.71 -1.52 -13.41
C ASN A 84 12.62 -2.66 -12.95
N ILE A 85 13.73 -2.83 -13.66
CA ILE A 85 14.70 -3.90 -13.45
C ILE A 85 15.93 -3.33 -12.73
N LEU A 86 16.28 -3.92 -11.59
CA LEU A 86 17.54 -3.66 -10.91
C LEU A 86 18.61 -4.62 -11.42
N GLU A 87 19.64 -4.12 -12.11
CA GLU A 87 20.76 -4.92 -12.58
C GLU A 87 21.84 -5.05 -11.50
N LEU A 88 22.17 -6.28 -11.09
CA LEU A 88 23.17 -6.50 -10.06
C LEU A 88 24.60 -6.48 -10.61
N SER A 89 25.50 -5.84 -9.85
CA SER A 89 26.92 -5.83 -10.16
C SER A 89 27.57 -7.19 -9.87
N GLN A 90 28.48 -7.64 -10.75
CA GLN A 90 29.28 -8.85 -10.53
C GLN A 90 30.23 -8.59 -9.34
N GLY A 91 29.93 -9.20 -8.20
CA GLY A 91 30.63 -8.96 -6.94
C GLY A 91 29.72 -8.53 -5.79
N SER A 92 28.45 -8.19 -6.07
CA SER A 92 27.51 -7.92 -4.99
C SER A 92 27.20 -9.19 -4.20
N PRO A 93 27.02 -9.08 -2.87
CA PRO A 93 26.68 -10.24 -2.05
C PRO A 93 25.33 -10.84 -2.45
N LEU A 94 24.40 -10.02 -2.94
CA LEU A 94 23.12 -10.46 -3.48
C LEU A 94 23.30 -11.25 -4.78
N PHE A 95 24.17 -10.77 -5.68
CA PHE A 95 24.54 -11.51 -6.90
C PHE A 95 25.05 -12.90 -6.56
N ALA A 96 25.98 -13.01 -5.60
CA ALA A 96 26.56 -14.29 -5.22
C ALA A 96 25.52 -15.30 -4.71
N LYS A 97 24.50 -14.81 -3.97
CA LYS A 97 23.40 -15.65 -3.46
C LYS A 97 22.43 -16.09 -4.55
N LEU A 98 22.05 -15.21 -5.46
CA LEU A 98 21.11 -15.52 -6.54
C LEU A 98 21.73 -16.33 -7.68
N CYS A 99 23.04 -16.18 -7.90
CA CYS A 99 23.81 -16.88 -8.93
C CYS A 99 24.33 -18.26 -8.46
N ASN A 100 24.34 -18.50 -7.13
CA ASN A 100 25.02 -19.63 -6.48
C ASN A 100 26.50 -19.79 -6.89
N ALA A 101 27.14 -18.67 -7.24
CA ALA A 101 28.53 -18.55 -7.66
C ALA A 101 28.98 -17.09 -7.52
N SER A 102 30.29 -16.84 -7.41
CA SER A 102 30.84 -15.47 -7.33
C SER A 102 30.96 -14.78 -8.70
N ALA A 103 30.82 -15.54 -9.79
CA ALA A 103 30.88 -15.07 -11.18
C ALA A 103 30.09 -16.01 -12.10
N ALA A 104 29.77 -15.55 -13.31
CA ALA A 104 29.11 -16.38 -14.33
C ALA A 104 30.01 -17.55 -14.80
N PRO A 105 29.46 -18.72 -15.19
CA PRO A 105 28.03 -19.02 -15.36
C PRO A 105 27.29 -19.33 -14.04
N CYS A 106 26.08 -18.80 -13.90
CA CYS A 106 25.24 -18.97 -12.71
C CYS A 106 24.45 -20.28 -12.74
N SER A 107 24.31 -20.90 -11.57
CA SER A 107 23.30 -21.94 -11.34
C SER A 107 22.10 -21.25 -10.70
N PHE A 108 21.02 -21.05 -11.45
CA PHE A 108 19.84 -20.29 -11.01
C PHE A 108 18.88 -21.18 -10.18
N PRO A 109 18.90 -21.13 -8.83
CA PRO A 109 17.86 -21.76 -8.01
C PRO A 109 16.48 -21.15 -8.26
N VAL A 110 15.43 -21.97 -8.22
CA VAL A 110 14.05 -21.52 -8.45
C VAL A 110 13.56 -20.56 -7.37
N THR A 111 13.97 -20.78 -6.12
CA THR A 111 13.58 -19.94 -4.97
C THR A 111 14.79 -19.73 -4.07
N VAL A 112 15.02 -18.48 -3.67
CA VAL A 112 16.11 -18.08 -2.77
C VAL A 112 15.54 -17.27 -1.63
N GLU A 113 15.94 -17.59 -0.40
CA GLU A 113 15.63 -16.81 0.80
C GLU A 113 16.95 -16.34 1.43
N LEU A 114 17.01 -15.07 1.83
CA LEU A 114 18.19 -14.52 2.49
C LEU A 114 18.16 -14.86 3.98
N GLU A 115 19.13 -15.64 4.46
CA GLU A 115 19.23 -15.96 5.90
C GLU A 115 19.71 -14.77 6.75
N ALA A 116 20.44 -13.83 6.14
CA ALA A 116 21.01 -12.68 6.81
C ALA A 116 20.91 -11.44 5.93
N SER A 117 20.86 -10.27 6.57
CA SER A 117 20.86 -8.99 5.87
C SER A 117 22.20 -8.75 5.18
N LEU A 118 22.15 -8.38 3.90
CA LEU A 118 23.32 -8.13 3.06
C LEU A 118 23.64 -6.64 3.01
N GLN A 119 24.93 -6.31 2.85
CA GLN A 119 25.36 -4.94 2.59
C GLN A 119 24.99 -4.57 1.15
N CYS A 120 24.46 -3.37 0.96
CA CYS A 120 24.14 -2.88 -0.37
C CYS A 120 25.43 -2.55 -1.13
N GLN A 121 25.44 -2.78 -2.45
CA GLN A 121 26.56 -2.41 -3.31
C GLN A 121 26.09 -1.73 -4.59
N GLY A 122 26.64 -0.54 -4.87
CA GLY A 122 26.36 0.21 -6.10
C GLY A 122 24.91 0.65 -6.18
N ASP A 123 24.25 0.30 -7.30
CA ASP A 123 22.86 0.71 -7.57
C ASP A 123 21.86 0.11 -6.58
N GLU A 124 22.20 -0.98 -5.89
CA GLU A 124 21.38 -1.54 -4.81
C GLU A 124 21.15 -0.54 -3.66
N CYS A 125 22.09 0.38 -3.43
CA CYS A 125 21.99 1.37 -2.34
C CYS A 125 21.14 2.60 -2.71
N THR A 126 20.98 2.90 -3.98
CA THR A 126 20.30 4.12 -4.45
C THR A 126 18.81 3.90 -4.71
N VAL A 127 18.36 2.64 -4.80
CA VAL A 127 16.93 2.34 -4.97
C VAL A 127 16.18 2.72 -3.71
N ALA A 128 15.27 3.69 -3.85
CA ALA A 128 14.50 4.22 -2.74
C ALA A 128 13.51 3.17 -2.19
N HIS A 129 12.49 2.72 -2.94
CA HIS A 129 11.40 1.94 -2.29
C HIS A 129 10.63 0.92 -3.15
N LYS A 130 11.09 0.53 -4.36
CA LYS A 130 10.35 -0.48 -5.15
C LYS A 130 11.24 -1.24 -6.13
N VAL A 131 11.80 -2.35 -5.67
CA VAL A 131 12.41 -3.36 -6.54
C VAL A 131 11.37 -4.45 -6.73
N GLU A 132 10.97 -4.70 -7.98
CA GLU A 132 10.08 -5.82 -8.30
C GLU A 132 10.88 -6.94 -8.96
N ILE A 133 11.77 -6.58 -9.89
CA ILE A 133 12.61 -7.52 -10.61
C ILE A 133 14.09 -7.18 -10.45
N VAL A 134 14.87 -8.23 -10.26
CA VAL A 134 16.32 -8.20 -10.14
C VAL A 134 16.93 -9.03 -11.26
N LYS A 135 17.83 -8.42 -12.02
CA LYS A 135 18.59 -9.08 -13.09
C LYS A 135 19.95 -9.54 -12.58
N VAL A 136 20.25 -10.82 -12.80
CA VAL A 136 21.47 -11.50 -12.36
C VAL A 136 22.08 -12.20 -13.57
N ALA A 137 23.13 -11.59 -14.16
CA ALA A 137 23.69 -12.04 -15.43
C ALA A 137 22.60 -12.19 -16.51
N ASP A 138 22.30 -13.41 -16.95
CA ASP A 138 21.30 -13.73 -17.98
C ASP A 138 19.93 -14.15 -17.39
N GLY A 139 19.78 -14.11 -16.06
CA GLY A 139 18.58 -14.55 -15.35
C GLY A 139 17.84 -13.41 -14.64
N TYR A 140 16.53 -13.59 -14.46
CA TYR A 140 15.65 -12.62 -13.79
C TYR A 140 14.95 -13.27 -12.60
N TYR A 141 14.93 -12.53 -11.49
CA TYR A 141 14.25 -12.91 -10.25
C TYR A 141 13.19 -11.87 -9.89
N GLU A 142 12.04 -12.35 -9.42
CA GLU A 142 11.02 -11.53 -8.76
C GLU A 142 11.32 -11.45 -7.27
N TYR A 143 11.28 -10.25 -6.70
CA TYR A 143 11.35 -10.07 -5.25
C TYR A 143 9.94 -10.09 -4.65
N ALA A 144 9.72 -10.97 -3.67
CA ALA A 144 8.49 -11.01 -2.89
C ALA A 144 8.65 -10.14 -1.62
N PRO A 145 8.05 -8.94 -1.59
CA PRO A 145 8.16 -8.06 -0.43
C PRO A 145 7.42 -8.64 0.79
N PRO A 146 7.84 -8.26 2.01
CA PRO A 146 7.08 -8.61 3.21
C PRO A 146 5.67 -8.03 3.16
N PRO A 147 4.69 -8.68 3.81
CA PRO A 147 3.32 -8.17 3.88
C PRO A 147 3.30 -6.79 4.53
N CYS A 148 2.70 -5.83 3.84
CA CYS A 148 2.56 -4.45 4.29
C CYS A 148 1.22 -3.87 3.83
N VAL A 149 0.81 -2.77 4.45
CA VAL A 149 -0.50 -2.15 4.22
C VAL A 149 -0.35 -0.77 3.62
N TYR A 150 -1.17 -0.44 2.63
CA TYR A 150 -1.37 0.95 2.23
C TYR A 150 -2.56 1.51 3.01
N PRO A 151 -2.40 2.67 3.67
CA PRO A 151 -3.52 3.25 4.39
C PRO A 151 -4.59 3.67 3.37
N HIS A 152 -5.86 3.41 3.68
CA HIS A 152 -6.97 3.83 2.81
C HIS A 152 -7.13 5.36 2.78
N PHE A 153 -6.74 6.03 3.86
CA PHE A 153 -6.75 7.48 3.98
C PHE A 153 -5.33 7.99 4.22
N TRP A 154 -4.94 9.02 3.50
CA TRP A 154 -3.65 9.69 3.69
C TRP A 154 -3.65 10.48 5.00
N ASP A 155 -2.51 10.53 5.69
CA ASP A 155 -2.34 11.32 6.91
C ASP A 155 -2.59 12.82 6.69
N THR A 156 -2.37 13.31 5.46
CA THR A 156 -2.66 14.69 5.03
C THR A 156 -3.95 14.82 4.22
N GLY A 157 -4.89 13.87 4.35
CA GLY A 157 -6.15 13.92 3.63
C GLY A 157 -6.98 15.16 4.00
N ARG A 158 -7.48 15.90 3.02
CA ARG A 158 -8.42 17.00 3.24
C ARG A 158 -9.75 16.74 2.55
N TYR A 159 -10.84 17.11 3.21
CA TYR A 159 -12.16 17.15 2.59
C TYR A 159 -12.25 18.34 1.63
N THR A 160 -12.43 18.04 0.35
CA THR A 160 -12.69 19.05 -0.67
C THR A 160 -14.19 19.13 -0.96
N ARG A 161 -14.70 20.33 -1.22
CA ARG A 161 -16.06 20.58 -1.71
C ARG A 161 -15.98 21.08 -3.14
N LYS A 162 -16.69 20.42 -4.05
CA LYS A 162 -16.81 20.91 -5.44
C LYS A 162 -17.80 22.06 -5.48
N TYR A 163 -17.37 23.23 -5.93
CA TYR A 163 -18.27 24.33 -6.25
C TYR A 163 -18.67 24.24 -7.72
N ARG A 164 -19.96 24.44 -8.01
CA ARG A 164 -20.47 24.60 -9.38
C ARG A 164 -21.14 25.97 -9.48
N ARG A 165 -20.95 26.65 -10.61
CA ARG A 165 -21.78 27.82 -10.94
C ARG A 165 -23.16 27.33 -11.31
N ASN A 166 -24.18 27.93 -10.72
CA ASN A 166 -25.54 27.79 -11.23
C ASN A 166 -25.76 28.68 -12.46
N THR A 167 -26.93 28.55 -13.06
CA THR A 167 -27.37 29.33 -14.24
C THR A 167 -27.43 30.84 -13.98
N LEU A 168 -27.46 31.27 -12.72
CA LEU A 168 -27.44 32.67 -12.28
C LEU A 168 -26.03 33.19 -11.98
N GLY A 169 -24.97 32.40 -12.28
CA GLY A 169 -23.58 32.81 -12.08
C GLY A 169 -23.11 32.82 -10.62
N THR A 170 -23.94 32.37 -9.68
CA THR A 170 -23.56 32.26 -8.25
C THR A 170 -22.93 30.90 -7.96
N TRP A 171 -21.95 30.89 -7.07
CA TRP A 171 -21.24 29.67 -6.66
C TRP A 171 -22.08 28.91 -5.63
N GLN A 172 -22.55 27.72 -5.98
CA GLN A 172 -23.21 26.81 -5.04
C GLN A 172 -22.28 25.64 -4.71
N SER A 173 -22.07 25.38 -3.42
CA SER A 173 -21.31 24.23 -2.95
C SER A 173 -22.13 22.96 -3.19
N SER A 174 -21.52 21.96 -3.84
CA SER A 174 -22.07 20.61 -3.85
C SER A 174 -22.16 20.05 -2.42
N ARG A 175 -23.25 19.36 -2.08
CA ARG A 175 -23.39 18.65 -0.79
C ARG A 175 -22.42 17.47 -0.65
N HIS A 176 -21.78 17.05 -1.74
CA HIS A 176 -20.84 15.94 -1.75
C HIS A 176 -19.42 16.43 -1.44
N THR A 177 -18.93 16.14 -0.24
CA THR A 177 -17.53 16.21 0.14
C THR A 177 -16.79 14.96 -0.34
N LYS A 178 -15.58 15.14 -0.87
CA LYS A 178 -14.66 14.02 -1.16
C LYS A 178 -13.38 14.22 -0.37
N CYS A 179 -12.87 13.15 0.24
CA CYS A 179 -11.51 13.17 0.80
C CYS A 179 -10.52 13.10 -0.36
N MET A 180 -9.53 14.00 -0.38
CA MET A 180 -8.45 14.01 -1.37
C MET A 180 -7.10 14.13 -0.69
N GLU A 181 -6.10 13.51 -1.29
CA GLU A 181 -4.70 13.65 -0.93
C GLU A 181 -4.21 15.07 -1.24
N GLN A 182 -3.54 15.72 -0.29
CA GLN A 182 -2.94 17.04 -0.53
C GLN A 182 -1.78 17.02 -1.54
N THR A 183 -1.12 15.88 -1.73
CA THR A 183 0.08 15.73 -2.58
C THR A 183 -0.24 15.45 -4.05
N ALA A 184 -1.48 15.12 -4.41
CA ALA A 184 -1.91 15.04 -5.81
C ALA A 184 -1.94 16.43 -6.48
N THR A 185 -1.88 17.50 -5.69
CA THR A 185 -1.31 18.77 -6.16
C THR A 185 0.20 18.65 -6.12
N LYS A 186 0.83 18.27 -7.24
CA LYS A 186 2.15 18.84 -7.55
C LYS A 186 1.94 20.35 -7.52
N ALA A 187 2.26 21.00 -6.40
CA ALA A 187 2.56 22.42 -6.42
C ALA A 187 3.60 22.56 -7.53
N ALA A 188 3.28 23.31 -8.57
CA ALA A 188 4.26 23.64 -9.60
C ALA A 188 5.50 24.10 -8.85
N GLY A 189 6.61 23.35 -8.99
CA GLY A 189 7.87 23.74 -8.39
C GLY A 189 8.15 25.18 -8.79
N VAL A 190 8.67 25.98 -7.88
CA VAL A 190 9.06 27.36 -8.19
C VAL A 190 10.07 27.28 -9.34
N ALA A 191 9.65 27.69 -10.54
CA ALA A 191 10.54 27.87 -11.66
C ALA A 191 11.39 29.11 -11.36
N CYS A 192 12.53 28.92 -10.69
CA CYS A 192 13.52 29.97 -10.53
C CYS A 192 14.09 30.28 -11.92
N CYS A 193 13.61 31.36 -12.56
CA CYS A 193 14.31 31.95 -13.69
C CYS A 193 15.61 32.57 -13.15
N LYS A 194 16.70 31.79 -13.25
CA LYS A 194 18.07 31.98 -12.73
C LYS A 194 18.28 31.62 -11.24
N GLY A 195 18.69 30.36 -11.04
CA GLY A 195 19.62 29.93 -9.97
C GLY A 195 19.16 30.13 -8.53
N CYS A 196 18.44 29.15 -7.98
CA CYS A 196 18.22 29.06 -6.54
C CYS A 196 19.20 28.03 -5.96
N THR A 197 20.14 28.49 -5.13
CA THR A 197 21.02 27.61 -4.34
C THR A 197 20.37 27.35 -2.99
N ASN A 198 20.11 26.08 -2.70
CA ASN A 198 19.67 25.65 -1.38
C ASN A 198 20.89 25.67 -0.44
N ASN A 199 20.96 26.65 0.44
CA ASN A 199 21.70 26.51 1.68
C ASN A 199 20.70 26.64 2.84
N PRO A 200 20.87 25.85 3.91
CA PRO A 200 19.83 25.52 4.87
C PRO A 200 19.26 26.73 5.62
#